data_AF-A0A936HF93-F1
#
_entry.id   AF-A0A936HF93-F1
#
_cell.length_a   1.000
_cell.length_b   1.000
_cell.length_c   1.000
_cell.angle_alpha   90.00
_cell.angle_beta   90.00
_cell.angle_gamma   90.00
#
_symmetry.space_group_name_H-M   'P 1'
#
loop_
_entity.id
_entity.type
_entity.pdbx_description
1 polymer ?
#
loop_
_entity_poly.entity_id
_entity_poly.type
_entity_poly.pdbx_seq_one_letter_code
_entity_poly.pdbx_strand_id
1 'polypeptide(L)'
;MKRTTVVHDPALAAAERAAMAEAAFLAIPANVAKGWMQTDFIAAEEEWEAADERFADAVPRTAAGAMAKLKAVEGMLRAARVDEDSLEMRHVQSLLCYLETDDPKA
;
A
#
# COMPACT_ATOMS: atom_id res chain seq x y z
N MET A 1 23.01 -3.65 25.36
CA MET A 1 22.58 -3.27 24.00
C MET A 1 21.35 -4.08 23.64
N LYS A 2 20.17 -3.46 23.57
CA LYS A 2 18.94 -4.16 23.12
C LYS A 2 19.04 -4.30 21.60
N ARG A 3 18.98 -5.55 21.10
CA ARG A 3 18.82 -5.83 19.67
C ARG A 3 17.43 -5.33 19.28
N THR A 4 17.37 -4.22 18.56
CA THR A 4 16.15 -3.81 17.86
C THR A 4 15.95 -4.81 16.75
N THR A 5 15.14 -5.84 17.00
CA THR A 5 14.66 -6.74 15.96
C THR A 5 13.86 -5.85 15.02
N VAL A 6 14.40 -5.56 13.84
CA VAL A 6 13.62 -4.96 12.75
C VAL A 6 12.58 -6.03 12.42
N VAL A 7 11.38 -5.86 12.97
CA VAL A 7 10.22 -6.64 12.54
C VAL A 7 9.96 -6.17 11.13
N HIS A 8 10.50 -6.90 10.15
CA HIS A 8 10.14 -6.72 8.76
C HIS A 8 8.66 -7.08 8.64
N ASP A 9 7.80 -6.06 8.71
CA ASP A 9 6.36 -6.22 8.56
C ASP A 9 6.09 -6.63 7.10
N PRO A 10 5.65 -7.88 6.84
CA PRO A 10 5.39 -8.34 5.48
C PRO A 10 4.32 -7.50 4.78
N ALA A 11 3.42 -6.85 5.52
CA ALA A 11 2.44 -5.93 4.95
C ALA A 11 3.10 -4.64 4.45
N LEU A 12 4.07 -4.10 5.20
CA LEU A 12 4.81 -2.90 4.78
C LEU A 12 5.66 -3.19 3.53
N ALA A 13 6.38 -4.32 3.52
CA ALA A 13 7.18 -4.71 2.36
C ALA A 13 6.32 -4.97 1.11
N ALA A 14 5.14 -5.58 1.28
CA ALA A 14 4.21 -5.78 0.17
C ALA A 14 3.59 -4.46 -0.31
N ALA A 15 3.27 -3.54 0.60
CA ALA A 15 2.77 -2.20 0.27
C ALA A 15 3.80 -1.37 -0.51
N GLU A 16 5.07 -1.37 -0.07
CA GLU A 16 6.17 -0.70 -0.78
C GLU A 16 6.35 -1.25 -2.19
N ARG A 17 6.22 -2.58 -2.37
CA ARG A 17 6.31 -3.21 -3.68
C ARG A 17 5.14 -2.84 -4.59
N ALA A 18 3.91 -2.80 -4.07
CA ALA A 18 2.73 -2.34 -4.81
C ALA A 18 2.89 -0.87 -5.24
N ALA A 19 3.39 -0.01 -4.36
CA ALA A 19 3.65 1.41 -4.64
C ALA A 19 4.66 1.60 -5.79
N MET A 20 5.74 0.82 -5.77
CA MET A 20 6.77 0.87 -6.81
C MET A 20 6.24 0.41 -8.17
N ALA A 21 5.44 -0.66 -8.19
CA ALA A 21 4.85 -1.19 -9.41
C ALA A 21 3.81 -0.21 -9.99
N GLU A 22 2.97 0.39 -9.15
CA GLU A 22 2.02 1.43 -9.55
C GLU A 22 2.73 2.66 -10.15
N ALA A 23 3.79 3.14 -9.50
CA ALA A 23 4.57 4.27 -10.00
C ALA A 23 5.22 3.98 -11.37
N ALA A 24 5.70 2.75 -11.58
CA ALA A 24 6.26 2.31 -12.86
C ALA A 24 5.20 2.27 -13.96
N PHE A 25 4.00 1.76 -13.65
CA PHE A 25 2.86 1.75 -14.57
C PHE A 25 2.41 3.17 -14.96
N LEU A 26 2.22 4.06 -13.98
CA LEU A 26 1.77 5.44 -14.21
C LEU A 26 2.81 6.30 -14.95
N ALA A 27 4.08 5.91 -14.96
CA ALA A 27 5.13 6.60 -15.71
C ALA A 27 5.06 6.34 -17.23
N ILE A 28 4.26 5.36 -17.68
CA ILE A 28 4.11 5.04 -19.10
C ILE A 28 3.24 6.11 -19.78
N PRO A 29 3.76 6.85 -20.77
CA PRO A 29 3.01 7.95 -21.35
C PRO A 29 1.71 7.50 -22.04
N ALA A 30 0.59 8.15 -21.73
CA ALA A 30 -0.73 7.77 -22.27
C ALA A 30 -0.83 7.86 -23.82
N ASN A 31 0.06 8.62 -24.46
CA ASN A 31 0.13 8.79 -25.91
C ASN A 31 0.86 7.64 -26.64
N VAL A 32 1.62 6.80 -25.93
CA VAL A 32 2.27 5.61 -26.53
C VAL A 32 1.31 4.41 -26.62
N ALA A 33 0.16 4.46 -25.94
CA ALA A 33 -0.89 3.43 -25.99
C ALA A 33 -1.70 3.41 -27.30
N LYS A 34 -1.39 4.26 -28.28
CA LYS A 34 -2.04 4.24 -29.61
C LYS A 34 -1.24 3.43 -30.60
N GLY A 35 -1.56 2.13 -30.64
CA GLY A 35 -1.23 1.23 -31.73
C GLY A 35 -0.48 0.00 -31.23
N TRP A 36 -1.23 -0.98 -30.72
CA TRP A 36 -0.77 -2.29 -30.22
C TRP A 36 -0.07 -2.15 -28.86
N MET A 37 -0.71 -2.69 -27.80
CA MET A 37 -0.24 -2.63 -26.41
C MET A 37 1.26 -2.94 -26.35
N GLN A 38 2.06 -1.90 -26.11
CA GLN A 38 3.49 -2.01 -25.95
C GLN A 38 3.76 -2.98 -24.81
N THR A 39 4.59 -3.99 -25.04
CA THR A 39 4.91 -5.07 -24.09
C THR A 39 5.23 -4.54 -22.69
N ASP A 40 5.83 -3.35 -22.60
CA ASP A 40 6.17 -2.69 -21.35
C ASP A 40 4.94 -2.22 -20.53
N PHE A 41 3.84 -1.86 -21.19
CA PHE A 41 2.58 -1.52 -20.52
C PHE A 41 1.91 -2.74 -19.92
N ILE A 42 1.80 -3.84 -20.70
CA ILE A 42 1.21 -5.10 -20.21
C ILE A 42 2.05 -5.65 -19.05
N ALA A 43 3.38 -5.67 -19.19
CA ALA A 43 4.26 -6.17 -18.13
C ALA A 43 4.19 -5.32 -16.86
N ALA A 44 4.05 -3.99 -16.98
CA ALA A 44 3.89 -3.11 -15.83
C ALA A 44 2.52 -3.27 -15.15
N GLU A 45 1.45 -3.48 -15.93
CA GLU A 45 0.10 -3.77 -15.43
C GLU A 45 0.07 -5.10 -14.67
N GLU A 46 0.61 -6.17 -15.25
CA GLU A 46 0.70 -7.50 -14.62
C GLU A 46 1.52 -7.49 -13.33
N GLU A 47 2.65 -6.77 -13.29
CA GLU A 47 3.47 -6.65 -12.08
C GLU A 47 2.76 -5.81 -10.99
N TRP A 48 2.01 -4.77 -11.38
CA TRP A 48 1.19 -4.00 -10.45
C TRP A 48 0.06 -4.84 -9.85
N GLU A 49 -0.69 -5.57 -10.67
CA GLU A 49 -1.78 -6.43 -10.21
C GLU A 49 -1.25 -7.55 -9.29
N ALA A 50 -0.15 -8.21 -9.67
CA ALA A 50 0.47 -9.22 -8.83
C ALA A 50 1.03 -8.67 -7.51
N ALA A 51 1.50 -7.42 -7.49
CA ALA A 51 1.96 -6.77 -6.27
C ALA A 51 0.79 -6.39 -5.34
N ASP A 52 -0.34 -5.95 -5.89
CA ASP A 52 -1.55 -5.66 -5.12
C ASP A 52 -2.18 -6.93 -4.55
N GLU A 53 -2.24 -8.01 -5.33
CA GLU A 53 -2.69 -9.33 -4.84
C GLU A 53 -1.82 -9.83 -3.68
N ARG A 54 -0.49 -9.75 -3.81
CA ARG A 54 0.44 -10.14 -2.73
C ARG A 54 0.27 -9.27 -1.49
N PHE A 55 -0.04 -7.98 -1.65
CA PHE A 55 -0.36 -7.11 -0.52
C PHE A 55 -1.68 -7.50 0.14
N ALA A 56 -2.70 -7.84 -0.65
CA ALA A 56 -3.97 -8.35 -0.14
C ALA A 56 -3.82 -9.72 0.58
N ASP A 57 -2.93 -10.59 0.11
CA ASP A 57 -2.67 -11.92 0.69
C ASP A 57 -1.74 -11.90 1.91
N ALA A 58 -0.77 -10.97 1.94
CA ALA A 58 0.13 -10.79 3.08
C ALA A 58 -0.60 -10.31 4.34
N VAL A 59 -1.82 -9.80 4.18
CA VAL A 59 -2.63 -9.24 5.24
C VAL A 59 -3.85 -10.13 5.51
N PRO A 60 -3.95 -10.78 6.68
CA PRO A 60 -5.11 -11.61 6.99
C PRO A 60 -6.40 -10.77 6.96
N ARG A 61 -7.51 -11.34 6.45
CA ARG A 61 -8.84 -10.69 6.44
C ARG A 61 -9.47 -10.67 7.85
N THR A 62 -8.78 -10.05 8.78
CA THR A 62 -9.13 -9.87 10.20
C THR A 62 -8.94 -8.41 10.59
N ALA A 63 -9.49 -7.96 11.72
CA ALA A 63 -9.30 -6.58 12.20
C ALA A 63 -7.80 -6.22 12.36
N ALA A 64 -6.99 -7.17 12.85
CA ALA A 64 -5.54 -7.00 12.97
C ALA A 64 -4.85 -6.83 11.61
N GLY A 65 -5.30 -7.54 10.57
CA GLY A 65 -4.79 -7.34 9.23
C GLY A 65 -5.25 -6.01 8.63
N ALA A 66 -6.52 -5.64 8.78
CA ALA A 66 -7.01 -4.32 8.34
C ALA A 66 -6.20 -3.17 8.96
N MET A 67 -5.87 -3.26 10.25
CA MET A 67 -4.94 -2.33 10.92
C MET A 67 -3.55 -2.34 10.29
N ALA A 68 -2.96 -3.50 10.01
CA ALA A 68 -1.64 -3.60 9.38
C ALA A 68 -1.65 -2.94 7.98
N LYS A 69 -2.71 -3.16 7.19
CA LYS A 69 -2.89 -2.53 5.87
C LYS A 69 -2.95 -1.02 5.99
N LEU A 70 -3.77 -0.50 6.89
CA LEU A 70 -3.94 0.94 7.07
C LEU A 70 -2.67 1.61 7.60
N LYS A 71 -1.91 0.96 8.50
CA LYS A 71 -0.60 1.46 8.95
C LYS A 71 0.43 1.50 7.83
N ALA A 72 0.44 0.49 6.96
CA ALA A 72 1.31 0.49 5.78
C ALA A 72 0.95 1.65 4.83
N VAL A 73 -0.34 1.85 4.55
CA VAL A 73 -0.82 2.97 3.72
C VAL A 73 -0.50 4.33 4.36
N GLU A 74 -0.70 4.49 5.67
CA GLU A 74 -0.33 5.71 6.39
C GLU A 74 1.17 6.01 6.24
N GLY A 75 2.02 4.99 6.42
CA GLY A 75 3.46 5.11 6.24
C GLY A 75 3.86 5.55 4.83
N MET A 76 3.21 4.99 3.81
CA MET A 76 3.43 5.38 2.42
C MET A 76 3.02 6.82 2.13
N LEU A 77 1.85 7.26 2.61
CA LEU A 77 1.40 8.65 2.43
C LEU A 77 2.37 9.63 3.11
N ARG A 78 2.87 9.30 4.31
CA ARG A 78 3.89 10.10 5.01
C ARG A 78 5.22 10.14 4.23
N ALA A 79 5.67 9.00 3.70
CA ALA A 79 6.89 8.93 2.90
C ALA A 79 6.79 9.76 1.60
N ALA A 80 5.62 9.79 0.98
CA ALA A 80 5.29 10.63 -0.17
C ALA A 80 5.11 12.12 0.18
N ARG A 81 5.25 12.50 1.45
CA ARG A 81 5.02 13.88 1.96
C ARG A 81 3.62 14.41 1.61
N VAL A 82 2.64 13.52 1.59
CA VAL A 82 1.23 13.92 1.50
C VAL A 82 0.90 14.76 2.74
N ASP A 83 0.17 15.85 2.53
CA ASP A 83 -0.25 16.76 3.61
C ASP A 83 -1.04 15.99 4.68
N GLU A 84 -0.78 16.29 5.96
CA GLU A 84 -1.53 15.66 7.05
C GLU A 84 -3.01 16.04 7.00
N ASP A 85 -3.34 17.20 6.44
CA ASP A 85 -4.72 17.66 6.22
C ASP A 85 -5.36 17.11 4.93
N SER A 86 -4.63 16.29 4.16
CA SER A 86 -5.18 15.66 2.96
C SER A 86 -6.38 14.77 3.31
N LEU A 87 -7.25 14.58 2.32
CA LEU A 87 -8.46 13.75 2.49
C LEU A 87 -8.06 12.28 2.72
N GLU A 88 -7.03 11.83 2.02
CA GLU A 88 -6.44 10.50 2.11
C GLU A 88 -5.86 10.23 3.51
N MET A 89 -5.07 11.16 4.06
CA MET A 89 -4.48 11.00 5.39
C MET A 89 -5.55 10.98 6.48
N ARG A 90 -6.51 11.92 6.44
CA ARG A 90 -7.62 11.95 7.40
C ARG A 90 -8.50 10.71 7.32
N HIS A 91 -8.70 10.16 6.11
CA HIS A 91 -9.48 8.95 5.92
C HIS A 91 -8.78 7.73 6.54
N VAL A 92 -7.49 7.54 6.27
CA VAL A 92 -6.69 6.45 6.85
C VAL A 92 -6.65 6.55 8.38
N GLN A 93 -6.40 7.73 8.93
CA GLN A 93 -6.41 7.95 10.38
C GLN A 93 -7.78 7.70 11.02
N SER A 94 -8.86 8.08 10.34
CA SER A 94 -10.22 7.82 10.82
C SER A 94 -10.55 6.33 10.85
N LEU A 95 -10.14 5.58 9.82
CA LEU A 95 -10.31 4.12 9.77
C LEU A 95 -9.46 3.39 10.81
N LEU A 96 -8.23 3.87 11.07
CA LEU A 96 -7.39 3.36 12.15
C LEU A 96 -8.06 3.58 13.51
N CYS A 97 -8.53 4.79 13.79
CA CYS A 97 -9.24 5.13 15.02
C CYS A 97 -10.46 4.23 15.21
N TYR A 98 -11.26 4.03 14.16
CA TYR A 98 -12.44 3.16 14.19
C TYR A 98 -12.08 1.71 14.57
N LEU A 99 -11.04 1.14 13.95
CA LEU A 99 -10.62 -0.23 14.22
C LEU A 99 -9.95 -0.39 15.59
N GLU A 100 -9.29 0.64 16.10
CA GLU A 100 -8.71 0.65 17.45
C GLU A 100 -9.77 0.73 18.54
N THR A 101 -10.94 1.33 18.26
CA THR A 101 -12.08 1.38 19.20
C THR A 101 -12.93 0.11 19.24
N ASP A 102 -12.80 -0.79 18.26
CA ASP A 102 -13.57 -2.04 18.16
C ASP A 102 -12.85 -3.25 18.83
N ASP A 103 -11.79 -3.02 19.63
CA ASP A 103 -11.21 -4.05 20.50
C ASP A 103 -12.08 -4.23 21.76
N PRO A 104 -12.81 -5.36 21.94
CA PRO A 104 -13.69 -5.57 23.10
C PRO A 104 -12.93 -5.75 24.43
N LYS A 105 -11.64 -5.42 24.49
CA LYS A 105 -10.78 -5.52 25.68
C LYS A 105 -10.01 -4.24 26.04
N ALA A 106 -10.33 -3.10 25.43
CA ALA A 106 -9.84 -1.79 25.89
C ALA A 106 -10.60 -1.29 27.13
#